data_AF-A0A432EW93-F1
#
_entry.id   AF-A0A432EW93-F1
#
_cell.length_a   1.000
_cell.length_b   1.000
_cell.length_c   1.000
_cell.angle_alpha   90.00
_cell.angle_beta   90.00
_cell.angle_gamma   90.00
#
_symmetry.space_group_name_H-M   'P 1'
#
loop_
_entity.id
_entity.type
_entity.pdbx_description
1 polymer ?
#
loop_
_entity_poly.entity_id
_entity_poly.type
_entity_poly.pdbx_seq_one_letter_code
_entity_poly.pdbx_strand_id
1 'polypeptide(L)'
;MTTGNNSNNNLSPWKPGQSGNPSGRPKGTRDLAGYVLETTDGGKELVYALVSIARGVMPNVPVQEGSGSRKDQQVRPADQLKAIEMLLDRGFGRSPQQLDIAHSVSDRPFANLPDEMLMLLLENVEQLEECPEVVD
;
A
#
# COMPACT_ATOMS: atom_id res chain seq x y z
N MET A 1 11.00 29.06 5.10
CA MET A 1 9.83 29.08 5.98
C MET A 1 10.25 28.44 7.30
N THR A 2 10.26 29.21 8.38
CA THR A 2 10.70 28.76 9.71
C THR A 2 9.48 28.26 10.48
N THR A 3 9.38 26.95 10.68
CA THR A 3 8.35 26.36 11.57
C THR A 3 8.92 26.36 12.98
N GLY A 4 8.29 27.12 13.88
CA GLY A 4 8.74 27.29 15.26
C GLY A 4 8.67 26.00 16.06
N ASN A 5 9.78 25.63 16.69
CA ASN A 5 9.81 24.64 17.77
C ASN A 5 9.11 25.24 18.99
N ASN A 6 7.94 24.71 19.33
CA ASN A 6 7.24 25.05 20.56
C ASN A 6 7.88 24.27 21.72
N SER A 7 8.49 24.96 22.68
CA SER A 7 9.26 24.37 23.80
C SER A 7 8.42 23.59 24.83
N ASN A 8 7.12 23.42 24.58
CA ASN A 8 6.17 22.81 25.52
C ASN A 8 5.82 21.34 25.20
N ASN A 9 6.51 20.71 24.25
CA ASN A 9 6.28 19.32 23.93
C ASN A 9 7.30 18.46 24.69
N ASN A 10 6.86 17.69 25.68
CA ASN A 10 7.66 16.69 26.43
C ASN A 10 8.09 15.49 25.53
N LEU A 11 8.43 15.74 24.27
CA LEU A 11 8.80 14.73 23.29
C LEU A 11 10.33 14.59 23.31
N SER A 12 10.82 13.43 23.71
CA SER A 12 12.22 13.08 23.59
C SER A 12 12.62 12.94 22.11
N PRO A 13 13.86 13.27 21.74
CA PRO A 13 14.39 12.99 20.40
C PRO A 13 14.23 11.50 20.06
N TRP A 14 13.74 11.19 18.85
CA TRP A 14 13.51 9.81 18.43
C TRP A 14 14.84 9.05 18.25
N LYS A 15 14.88 7.79 18.66
CA LYS A 15 16.02 6.89 18.39
C LYS A 15 15.88 6.25 17.00
N PRO A 16 16.98 5.90 16.32
CA PRO A 16 16.92 5.08 15.11
C PRO A 16 16.09 3.80 15.37
N GLY A 17 15.09 3.54 14.53
CA GLY A 17 14.17 2.41 14.66
C GLY A 17 12.96 2.62 15.59
N GLN A 18 12.85 3.78 16.26
CA GLN A 18 11.73 4.11 17.13
C GLN A 18 10.77 5.08 16.42
N SER A 19 9.47 4.78 16.43
CA SER A 19 8.47 5.68 15.87
C SER A 19 8.38 6.98 16.69
N GLY A 20 8.24 8.12 16.01
CA GLY A 20 8.09 9.43 16.65
C GLY A 20 6.75 9.65 17.38
N ASN A 21 5.90 8.62 17.44
CA ASN A 21 4.61 8.66 18.14
C ASN A 21 4.64 7.66 19.33
N PRO A 22 5.04 8.12 20.53
CA PRO A 22 5.17 7.26 21.71
C PRO A 22 3.83 6.65 22.18
N SER A 23 2.71 7.28 21.86
CA SER A 23 1.37 6.76 22.17
C SER A 23 0.87 5.72 21.15
N GLY A 24 1.61 5.50 20.06
CA GLY A 24 1.23 4.61 18.98
C GLY A 24 -0.05 5.06 18.26
N ARG A 25 -0.63 4.17 17.46
CA ARG A 25 -1.94 4.42 16.83
C ARG A 25 -2.98 4.69 17.93
N PRO A 26 -3.77 5.77 17.86
CA PRO A 26 -4.81 6.06 18.83
C PRO A 26 -5.73 4.85 19.00
N LYS A 27 -5.92 4.38 20.24
CA LYS A 27 -6.82 3.28 20.58
C LYS A 27 -8.20 3.87 20.90
N GLY A 28 -9.27 3.37 20.27
CA GLY A 28 -10.66 3.75 20.62
C GLY A 28 -11.48 4.45 19.54
N THR A 29 -10.91 4.77 18.38
CA THR A 29 -11.74 4.90 17.17
C THR A 29 -12.20 3.49 16.86
N ARG A 30 -13.47 3.14 17.10
CA ARG A 30 -14.05 1.92 16.53
C ARG A 30 -13.63 1.91 15.06
N ASP A 31 -12.76 0.98 14.69
CA ASP A 31 -11.93 1.07 13.48
C ASP A 31 -12.83 1.43 12.30
N LEU A 32 -12.79 2.68 11.83
CA LEU A 32 -13.74 3.14 10.81
C LEU A 32 -13.67 2.23 9.59
N ALA A 33 -12.46 1.76 9.27
CA ALA A 33 -12.21 0.74 8.27
C ALA A 33 -12.95 -0.56 8.60
N GLY A 34 -12.78 -1.13 9.80
CA GLY A 34 -13.54 -2.28 10.29
C GLY A 34 -15.06 -2.09 10.23
N TYR A 35 -15.57 -0.94 10.65
CA TYR A 35 -17.00 -0.62 10.57
C TYR A 35 -17.50 -0.55 9.13
N VAL A 36 -16.77 0.14 8.25
CA VAL A 36 -17.12 0.20 6.83
C VAL A 36 -17.09 -1.20 6.22
N LEU A 37 -16.05 -2.00 6.48
CA LEU A 37 -15.96 -3.38 6.00
C LEU A 37 -17.14 -4.24 6.48
N GLU A 38 -17.47 -4.18 7.77
CA GLU A 38 -18.57 -4.94 8.35
C GLU A 38 -19.92 -4.52 7.75
N THR A 39 -20.16 -3.21 7.63
CA THR A 39 -21.44 -2.66 7.15
C THR A 39 -21.63 -2.73 5.64
N THR A 40 -20.59 -3.02 4.86
CA THR A 40 -20.65 -3.00 3.39
C THR A 40 -20.33 -4.35 2.75
N ASP A 41 -20.48 -5.45 3.51
CA ASP A 41 -20.15 -6.81 3.07
C ASP A 41 -18.72 -6.89 2.52
N GLY A 42 -17.75 -6.45 3.32
CA GLY A 42 -16.34 -6.38 2.93
C GLY A 42 -16.03 -5.34 1.84
N GLY A 43 -16.87 -4.33 1.67
CA GLY A 43 -16.74 -3.30 0.64
C GLY A 43 -17.48 -3.59 -0.66
N LYS A 44 -18.13 -4.74 -0.79
CA LYS A 44 -18.85 -5.17 -1.99
C LYS A 44 -19.98 -4.20 -2.37
N GLU A 45 -20.72 -3.69 -1.38
CA GLU A 45 -21.79 -2.72 -1.61
C GLU A 45 -21.26 -1.42 -2.24
N LEU A 46 -20.08 -0.96 -1.82
CA LEU A 46 -19.43 0.23 -2.37
C LEU A 46 -19.01 0.01 -3.82
N VAL A 47 -18.54 -1.19 -4.15
CA VAL A 47 -18.21 -1.56 -5.53
C VAL A 47 -19.47 -1.59 -6.40
N TYR A 48 -20.58 -2.17 -5.93
CA TYR A 48 -21.84 -2.15 -6.67
C TYR A 48 -22.38 -0.73 -6.89
N ALA A 49 -22.22 0.16 -5.90
CA ALA A 49 -22.59 1.55 -6.04
C ALA A 49 -21.74 2.25 -7.13
N LEU A 50 -20.42 2.04 -7.13
CA LEU A 50 -19.53 2.56 -8.17
C LEU A 50 -19.87 2.03 -9.57
N VAL A 51 -20.18 0.73 -9.69
CA VAL A 51 -20.63 0.13 -10.95
C VAL A 51 -21.96 0.75 -11.43
N SER A 52 -22.87 1.04 -10.51
CA SER A 52 -24.13 1.72 -10.85
C SER A 52 -23.89 3.12 -11.39
N ILE A 53 -23.04 3.90 -10.71
CA ILE A 53 -22.63 5.25 -11.14
C ILE A 53 -21.94 5.18 -12.51
N ALA A 54 -21.01 4.26 -12.72
CA ALA A 54 -20.32 4.09 -14.00
C ALA A 54 -21.29 3.74 -15.16
N ARG A 55 -22.43 3.11 -14.86
CA ARG A 55 -23.51 2.82 -15.81
C ARG A 55 -24.53 3.95 -15.95
N GLY A 56 -24.34 5.07 -15.26
CA GLY A 56 -25.25 6.22 -15.28
C GLY A 56 -26.48 6.06 -14.39
N VAL A 57 -26.52 5.04 -13.53
CA VAL A 57 -27.64 4.74 -12.62
C VAL A 57 -27.31 5.27 -11.22
N MET A 58 -28.22 6.01 -10.61
CA MET A 58 -28.03 6.45 -9.23
C MET A 58 -28.07 5.25 -8.27
N PRO A 59 -27.03 5.04 -7.45
CA PRO A 59 -27.05 3.99 -6.45
C PRO A 59 -28.06 4.32 -5.36
N ASN A 60 -28.66 3.28 -4.78
CA ASN A 60 -29.59 3.43 -3.66
C ASN A 60 -28.80 3.72 -2.37
N VAL A 61 -28.37 4.96 -2.19
CA VAL A 61 -27.78 5.45 -0.94
C VAL A 61 -28.82 6.30 -0.22
N PRO A 62 -29.02 6.12 1.10
CA PRO A 62 -29.91 6.96 1.88
C PRO A 62 -29.41 8.41 1.79
N VAL A 63 -30.20 9.24 1.14
CA VAL A 63 -29.95 10.67 1.04
C VAL A 63 -30.12 11.28 2.44
N GLN A 64 -29.19 12.14 2.87
CA GLN A 64 -29.32 12.85 4.15
C GLN A 64 -30.68 13.55 4.20
N GLU A 65 -31.46 13.27 5.27
CA GLU A 65 -32.74 13.91 5.55
C GLU A 65 -32.57 15.44 5.51
N GLY A 66 -33.14 16.07 4.49
CA GLY A 66 -33.02 17.51 4.25
C GLY A 66 -32.44 17.88 2.87
N SER A 67 -31.76 16.96 2.20
CA SER A 67 -31.41 17.12 0.78
C SER A 67 -32.52 16.50 -0.07
N GLY A 68 -33.43 17.32 -0.61
CA GLY A 68 -34.57 16.83 -1.37
C GLY A 68 -34.14 15.92 -2.54
N SER A 69 -34.76 14.74 -2.65
CA SER A 69 -34.61 13.85 -3.80
C SER A 69 -34.91 14.62 -5.09
N ARG A 70 -33.88 14.91 -5.88
CA ARG A 70 -34.09 15.53 -7.19
C ARG A 70 -34.71 14.47 -8.08
N LYS A 71 -35.93 14.75 -8.55
CA LYS A 71 -36.70 13.90 -9.46
C LYS A 71 -35.97 13.61 -10.77
N ASP A 72 -34.91 14.39 -11.07
CA ASP A 72 -34.05 14.31 -12.25
C ASP A 72 -32.58 13.99 -11.90
N GLN A 73 -32.33 13.23 -10.82
CA GLN A 73 -30.98 12.91 -10.38
C GLN A 73 -30.31 11.92 -11.35
N GLN A 74 -29.90 12.41 -12.53
CA GLN A 74 -29.05 11.68 -13.46
C GLN A 74 -27.59 11.81 -13.01
N VAL A 75 -26.84 10.73 -13.13
CA VAL A 75 -25.39 10.74 -12.85
C VAL A 75 -24.70 11.60 -13.90
N ARG A 76 -23.95 12.63 -13.46
CA ARG A 76 -23.22 13.51 -14.37
C ARG A 76 -22.12 12.72 -15.08
N PRO A 77 -21.80 13.01 -16.35
CA PRO A 77 -20.72 12.31 -17.06
C PRO A 77 -19.38 12.33 -16.31
N ALA A 78 -19.07 13.40 -15.58
CA ALA A 78 -17.88 13.49 -14.74
C ALA A 78 -17.86 12.45 -13.61
N ASP A 79 -19.01 12.20 -12.98
CA ASP A 79 -19.13 11.21 -11.91
C ASP A 79 -19.00 9.78 -12.47
N GLN A 80 -19.53 9.54 -13.68
CA GLN A 80 -19.35 8.27 -14.40
C GLN A 80 -17.87 8.01 -14.70
N LEU A 81 -17.18 9.00 -15.29
CA LEU A 81 -15.74 8.91 -15.58
C LEU A 81 -14.94 8.68 -14.30
N LYS A 82 -15.29 9.36 -13.19
CA LYS A 82 -14.60 9.16 -11.92
C LYS A 82 -14.81 7.76 -11.34
N ALA A 83 -16.02 7.22 -11.44
CA ALA A 83 -16.31 5.86 -11.00
C ALA A 83 -15.53 4.82 -11.83
N ILE A 84 -15.44 5.02 -13.15
CA ILE A 84 -14.64 4.17 -14.04
C ILE A 84 -13.16 4.23 -13.64
N GLU A 85 -12.61 5.42 -13.42
CA GLU A 85 -11.22 5.61 -12.98
C GLU A 85 -10.94 4.85 -11.67
N MET A 86 -11.81 5.00 -10.66
CA MET A 86 -11.66 4.30 -9.37
C MET A 86 -11.71 2.78 -9.51
N LEU A 87 -12.56 2.25 -10.39
CA LEU A 87 -12.64 0.82 -10.67
C LEU A 87 -11.38 0.31 -11.39
N LEU A 88 -10.85 1.06 -12.36
CA LEU A 88 -9.64 0.69 -13.09
C LEU A 88 -8.42 0.68 -12.16
N ASP A 89 -8.27 1.71 -11.33
CA ASP A 89 -7.18 1.86 -10.37
C ASP A 89 -7.08 0.70 -9.37
N ARG A 90 -8.20 0.02 -9.08
CA ARG A 90 -8.28 -1.06 -8.09
C ARG A 90 -8.43 -2.44 -8.68
N GLY A 91 -9.05 -2.58 -9.85
CA GLY A 91 -9.25 -3.87 -10.51
C GLY A 91 -8.06 -4.34 -11.32
N PHE A 92 -7.33 -3.43 -11.98
CA PHE A 92 -6.23 -3.77 -12.88
C PHE A 92 -4.85 -3.35 -12.35
N GLY A 93 -4.83 -2.64 -11.21
CA GLY A 93 -3.60 -2.13 -10.60
C GLY A 93 -3.05 -0.90 -11.31
N ARG A 94 -1.99 -0.33 -10.73
CA ARG A 94 -1.20 0.73 -11.37
C ARG A 94 -0.08 0.08 -12.21
N SER A 95 0.30 0.73 -13.30
CA SER A 95 1.51 0.34 -14.03
C SER A 95 2.71 0.34 -13.07
N PRO A 96 3.64 -0.62 -13.16
CA PRO A 96 4.86 -0.62 -12.36
C PRO A 96 5.53 0.75 -12.42
N GLN A 97 5.75 1.35 -11.26
CA GLN A 97 6.35 2.67 -11.19
C GLN A 97 7.83 2.50 -11.49
N GLN A 98 8.28 3.07 -12.62
CA GLN A 98 9.69 3.01 -13.01
C GLN A 98 10.47 3.89 -12.02
N LEU A 99 11.15 3.25 -11.07
CA LEU A 99 12.03 3.91 -10.12
C LEU A 99 13.42 4.00 -10.74
N ASP A 100 13.87 5.22 -11.02
CA ASP A 100 15.28 5.47 -11.32
C ASP A 100 16.04 5.44 -9.99
N ILE A 101 16.51 4.25 -9.61
CA ILE A 101 17.38 4.09 -8.46
C ILE A 101 18.77 4.44 -8.94
N ALA A 102 19.17 5.70 -8.75
CA ALA A 102 20.55 6.14 -8.87
C ALA A 102 21.40 5.54 -7.73
N HIS A 103 21.58 4.23 -7.74
CA HIS A 103 22.54 3.54 -6.91
C HIS A 103 23.46 2.75 -7.82
N SER A 104 24.72 3.19 -7.88
CA SER A 104 25.79 2.38 -8.43
C SER A 104 25.87 1.11 -7.58
N VAL A 105 25.29 0.03 -8.07
CA VAL A 105 25.67 -1.30 -7.62
C VAL A 105 27.15 -1.38 -7.97
N SER A 106 28.04 -1.30 -6.98
CA SER A 106 29.40 -1.77 -7.21
C SER A 106 29.25 -3.19 -7.73
N ASP A 107 29.67 -3.47 -8.97
CA ASP A 107 29.62 -4.78 -9.64
C ASP A 107 30.47 -5.87 -8.94
N ARG A 108 30.82 -5.65 -7.68
CA ARG A 108 31.42 -6.60 -6.77
C ARG A 108 30.38 -6.92 -5.70
N PRO A 109 29.44 -7.85 -5.96
CA PRO A 109 28.46 -8.33 -4.96
C PRO A 109 29.13 -8.86 -3.68
N PHE A 110 30.44 -9.11 -3.73
CA PHE A 110 31.27 -9.58 -2.62
C PHE A 110 32.42 -8.62 -2.26
N ALA A 111 32.34 -7.32 -2.57
CA ALA A 111 33.42 -6.37 -2.24
C ALA A 111 33.81 -6.35 -0.75
N ASN A 112 32.88 -6.74 0.12
CA ASN A 112 33.07 -6.81 1.57
C ASN A 112 33.51 -8.19 2.07
N LEU A 113 33.61 -9.20 1.19
CA LEU A 113 34.20 -10.49 1.55
C LEU A 113 35.69 -10.47 1.22
N PRO A 114 36.55 -10.91 2.15
CA PRO A 114 37.95 -11.14 1.85
C PRO A 114 38.10 -12.34 0.89
N ASP A 115 39.14 -12.31 0.05
CA ASP A 115 39.39 -13.34 -0.98
C ASP A 115 39.47 -14.76 -0.38
N GLU A 116 39.91 -14.89 0.87
CA GLU A 116 39.94 -16.15 1.61
C GLU A 116 38.55 -16.79 1.79
N MET A 117 37.51 -15.98 2.01
CA MET A 117 36.13 -16.48 2.13
C MET A 117 35.57 -16.88 0.76
N LEU A 118 35.98 -16.19 -0.30
CA LEU A 118 35.59 -16.53 -1.67
C LEU A 118 36.21 -17.86 -2.12
N MET A 119 37.48 -18.09 -1.78
CA MET A 119 38.14 -19.38 -2.03
C MET A 119 37.48 -20.52 -1.25
N LEU A 120 37.10 -20.29 0.01
CA LEU A 120 36.40 -21.29 0.81
C LEU A 120 35.02 -21.65 0.23
N LEU A 121 34.30 -20.69 -0.34
CA LEU A 121 33.03 -20.94 -1.03
C LEU A 121 33.22 -21.79 -2.28
N LEU A 122 34.27 -21.53 -3.08
CA LEU A 122 34.58 -22.34 -4.27
C LEU A 122 34.94 -23.78 -3.90
N GLU A 123 35.77 -23.97 -2.88
CA GLU A 123 36.18 -25.30 -2.41
C GLU A 123 34.99 -26.12 -1.87
N ASN A 124 34.04 -25.50 -1.19
CA ASN A 124 32.81 -26.18 -0.76
C ASN A 124 31.89 -26.55 -1.94
N VAL A 125 31.84 -25.73 -2.99
CA VAL A 125 31.04 -26.04 -4.19
C VAL A 125 31.64 -27.22 -4.96
N GLU A 126 32.98 -27.26 -5.08
CA GLU A 126 33.70 -28.36 -5.72
C GLU A 126 33.48 -29.69 -4.99
N GLN A 127 33.49 -29.68 -3.65
CA GLN A 127 33.17 -30.85 -2.82
C GLN A 127 31.72 -31.34 -2.97
N LEU A 128 30.78 -30.44 -3.31
CA LEU A 128 29.37 -30.81 -3.55
C LEU A 128 29.19 -31.41 -4.96
N GLU A 129 29.96 -30.98 -5.95
CA GLU A 129 29.99 -31.59 -7.29
C GLU A 129 30.68 -32.97 -7.29
N GLU A 130 31.59 -33.23 -6.34
CA GLU A 130 32.24 -34.53 -6.16
C GLU A 130 31.43 -35.58 -5.38
N CYS A 131 30.18 -35.30 -4.99
CA CYS A 131 29.31 -36.33 -4.41
C CYS A 131 28.86 -37.31 -5.51
N PRO A 132 29.31 -38.58 -5.50
CA PRO A 132 28.84 -39.55 -6.47
C PRO A 132 27.34 -39.82 -6.25
N GLU A 133 26.61 -39.75 -7.35
CA GLU A 133 25.24 -40.21 -7.51
C GLU A 133 25.09 -41.58 -6.82
N VAL A 134 24.40 -41.61 -5.67
CA VAL A 134 24.00 -42.87 -5.04
C VAL A 134 22.90 -43.46 -5.92
N VAL A 135 23.32 -44.30 -6.85
CA VAL A 135 22.45 -45.20 -7.62
C VAL A 135 21.97 -46.31 -6.67
N ASP A 136 20.65 -46.33 -6.43
CA ASP A 136 19.78 -47.34 -5.78
C ASP A 136 20.28 -48.07 -4.51
#